data_AF-A0A1T4XXJ7-F1
#
_entry.id   AF-A0A1T4XXJ7-F1
#
_cell.length_a   1.000
_cell.length_b   1.000
_cell.length_c   1.000
_cell.angle_alpha   90.00
_cell.angle_beta   90.00
_cell.angle_gamma   90.00
#
_symmetry.space_group_name_H-M   'P 1'
#
loop_
_entity.id
_entity.type
_entity.pdbx_description
1 polymer ?
#
loop_
_entity_poly.entity_id
_entity_poly.type
_entity_poly.pdbx_seq_one_letter_code
_entity_poly.pdbx_strand_id
1 'polypeptide(L)'
;MSKLILKSVIMFLLIGSIYILAPQDADAAKGTEMYVNAKNDIILRVKPDQHANRLGTVKNKSKVTVLSSSKGWSYIQAGKSKGYVYTSALSKKNPNAVPAPTTVSGGLMPVNGLILTYSPPFMEGDGKETFKVKREGSSAYLYSSDSYSSYDYPKYAYSERDGYFRMGVSESDFTFVETPLPIKQGSYVTIYGMESSYKVLIESTTKTIKVKAGTFKNVVILRFPNGAREYLAKGVGIIKSTDNKGKIYTELVAVKQGK
;
A
#
# COMPACT_ATOMS: atom_id res chain seq x y z
N MET A 1 85.79 -40.65 -28.89
CA MET A 1 85.61 -41.46 -30.12
C MET A 1 84.22 -41.16 -30.65
N SER A 2 84.05 -40.21 -31.58
CA SER A 2 83.83 -40.44 -33.04
C SER A 2 82.70 -41.46 -33.28
N LYS A 3 81.59 -41.22 -33.99
CA LYS A 3 81.27 -40.44 -35.21
C LYS A 3 79.73 -40.57 -35.45
N LEU A 4 79.01 -39.56 -35.99
CA LEU A 4 78.36 -39.53 -37.34
C LEU A 4 77.45 -40.77 -37.63
N ILE A 5 76.19 -40.74 -38.11
CA ILE A 5 75.54 -39.92 -39.17
C ILE A 5 74.09 -40.42 -39.44
N LEU A 6 73.21 -39.52 -39.94
CA LEU A 6 72.02 -39.66 -40.86
C LEU A 6 71.07 -40.89 -40.74
N LYS A 7 69.75 -40.81 -40.95
CA LYS A 7 68.99 -40.05 -41.96
C LYS A 7 67.48 -40.12 -41.61
N SER A 8 66.82 -38.98 -41.74
CA SER A 8 65.40 -38.71 -42.01
C SER A 8 64.41 -39.88 -42.11
N VAL A 9 63.34 -39.84 -41.31
CA VAL A 9 61.95 -39.97 -41.80
C VAL A 9 61.08 -38.99 -41.01
N ILE A 10 60.72 -37.89 -41.67
CA ILE A 10 59.66 -36.99 -41.25
C ILE A 10 58.35 -37.69 -41.61
N MET A 11 57.60 -38.14 -40.60
CA MET A 11 56.21 -38.55 -40.76
C MET A 11 55.33 -37.49 -40.12
N PHE A 12 54.73 -36.67 -40.97
CA PHE A 12 53.69 -35.70 -40.63
C PHE A 12 52.51 -36.42 -39.96
N LEU A 13 52.33 -36.21 -38.66
CA LEU A 13 51.06 -36.42 -37.98
C LEU A 13 50.50 -35.04 -37.62
N LEU A 14 49.86 -34.43 -38.62
CA LEU A 14 48.99 -33.26 -38.50
C LEU A 14 47.77 -33.69 -37.67
N ILE A 15 47.90 -33.68 -36.35
CA ILE A 15 46.73 -33.71 -35.46
C ILE A 15 46.17 -32.29 -35.49
N GLY A 16 45.28 -32.06 -36.46
CA GLY A 16 44.44 -30.88 -36.50
C GLY A 16 43.60 -30.83 -35.22
N SER A 17 44.05 -30.04 -34.26
CA SER A 17 43.24 -29.60 -33.14
C SER A 17 42.25 -28.60 -33.73
N ILE A 18 41.09 -29.11 -34.13
CA ILE A 18 39.90 -28.30 -34.35
C ILE A 18 39.57 -27.67 -32.99
N TYR A 19 40.00 -26.43 -32.79
CA TYR A 19 39.39 -25.60 -31.76
C TYR A 19 37.96 -25.34 -32.24
N ILE A 20 37.03 -26.18 -31.78
CA ILE A 20 35.62 -25.83 -31.78
C ILE A 20 35.54 -24.60 -30.88
N LEU A 21 35.42 -23.41 -31.48
CA LEU A 21 34.82 -22.29 -30.76
C LEU A 21 33.42 -22.76 -30.41
N ALA A 22 33.23 -23.20 -29.16
CA ALA A 22 31.91 -23.22 -28.57
C ALA A 22 31.31 -21.83 -28.83
N PRO A 23 30.06 -21.72 -29.30
CA PRO A 23 29.39 -20.43 -29.26
C PRO A 23 29.50 -19.96 -27.81
N GLN A 24 30.19 -18.84 -27.63
CA GLN A 24 30.24 -18.16 -26.35
C GLN A 24 28.80 -17.79 -26.04
N ASP A 25 28.13 -18.58 -25.19
CA ASP A 25 26.86 -18.21 -24.62
C ASP A 25 27.08 -16.80 -24.06
N ALA A 26 26.43 -15.83 -24.70
CA ALA A 26 26.45 -14.46 -24.23
C ALA A 26 25.84 -14.50 -22.83
N ASP A 27 26.69 -14.40 -21.82
CA ASP A 27 26.29 -14.28 -20.43
C ASP A 27 25.26 -13.16 -20.38
N ALA A 28 23.98 -13.54 -20.25
CA ALA A 28 22.88 -12.61 -20.31
C ALA A 28 23.00 -11.76 -19.05
N ALA A 29 23.68 -10.61 -19.19
CA ALA A 29 23.95 -9.69 -18.10
C ALA A 29 22.67 -9.54 -17.26
N LYS A 30 22.74 -10.07 -16.02
CA LYS A 30 21.60 -10.18 -15.12
C LYS A 30 21.18 -8.76 -14.74
N GLY A 31 20.25 -8.21 -15.51
CA GLY A 31 19.77 -6.85 -15.33
C GLY A 31 19.10 -6.66 -13.97
N THR A 32 19.20 -5.46 -13.42
CA THR A 32 18.57 -5.10 -12.14
C THR A 32 17.17 -4.55 -12.38
N GLU A 33 16.16 -5.14 -11.76
CA GLU A 33 14.80 -4.59 -11.79
C GLU A 33 14.77 -3.25 -11.04
N MET A 34 14.25 -2.20 -11.70
CA MET A 34 14.01 -0.88 -11.11
C MET A 34 12.68 -0.32 -11.61
N TYR A 35 12.31 0.86 -11.11
CA TYR A 35 11.05 1.53 -11.41
C TYR A 35 11.31 2.97 -11.82
N VAL A 36 10.54 3.48 -12.76
CA VAL A 36 10.56 4.91 -13.10
C VAL A 36 9.98 5.71 -11.94
N ASN A 37 10.74 6.67 -11.43
CA ASN A 37 10.36 7.56 -10.35
C ASN A 37 10.75 8.99 -10.71
N ALA A 38 9.92 9.62 -11.55
CA ALA A 38 10.10 11.00 -12.00
C ALA A 38 8.81 11.81 -11.78
N LYS A 39 8.83 13.11 -12.08
CA LYS A 39 7.61 13.95 -12.05
C LYS A 39 6.61 13.54 -13.13
N ASN A 40 7.10 13.20 -14.33
CA ASN A 40 6.34 12.82 -15.51
C ASN A 40 6.94 11.57 -16.15
N ASP A 41 6.31 11.08 -17.23
CA ASP A 41 6.88 10.07 -18.10
C ASP A 41 8.25 10.50 -18.66
N ILE A 42 9.12 9.53 -18.93
CA ILE A 42 10.50 9.79 -19.35
C ILE A 42 10.75 9.35 -20.79
N ILE A 43 11.75 9.94 -21.43
CA ILE A 43 12.12 9.66 -22.82
C ILE A 43 13.13 8.51 -22.86
N LEU A 44 12.86 7.50 -23.69
CA LEU A 44 13.84 6.47 -24.04
C LEU A 44 14.66 6.94 -25.25
N ARG A 45 15.99 6.94 -25.14
CA ARG A 45 16.89 7.49 -26.17
C ARG A 45 17.79 6.44 -26.80
N VAL A 46 18.22 6.70 -28.04
CA VAL A 46 19.14 5.82 -28.78
C VAL A 46 20.56 5.75 -28.18
N LYS A 47 21.02 6.82 -27.52
CA LYS A 47 22.37 6.94 -26.93
C LYS A 47 22.32 7.80 -25.64
N PRO A 48 23.32 7.73 -24.75
CA PRO A 48 23.35 8.46 -23.47
C PRO A 48 23.67 9.95 -23.66
N ASP A 49 22.74 10.66 -24.29
CA ASP A 49 22.87 12.07 -24.66
C ASP A 49 21.48 12.73 -24.61
N GLN A 50 21.40 13.89 -23.97
CA GLN A 50 20.15 14.62 -23.76
C GLN A 50 19.48 15.10 -25.06
N HIS A 51 20.25 15.22 -26.15
CA HIS A 51 19.77 15.63 -27.47
C HIS A 51 19.63 14.46 -28.44
N ALA A 52 19.86 13.22 -27.99
CA ALA A 52 19.70 12.05 -28.83
C ALA A 52 18.25 11.79 -29.25
N ASN A 53 18.08 11.19 -30.44
CA ASN A 53 16.79 10.77 -30.98
C ASN A 53 15.98 9.93 -29.97
N ARG A 54 14.68 10.22 -29.94
CA ARG A 54 13.70 9.54 -29.09
C ARG A 54 13.29 8.21 -29.73
N LEU A 55 13.51 7.11 -29.02
CA LEU A 55 12.96 5.79 -29.34
C LEU A 55 11.51 5.64 -28.87
N GLY A 56 11.16 6.34 -27.78
CA GLY A 56 9.82 6.28 -27.22
C GLY A 56 9.70 6.96 -25.88
N THR A 57 8.61 6.65 -25.17
CA THR A 57 8.34 7.12 -23.81
C THR A 57 8.15 5.93 -22.88
N VAL A 58 8.71 6.03 -21.68
CA VAL A 58 8.52 5.09 -20.59
C VAL A 58 7.63 5.75 -19.55
N LYS A 59 6.49 5.12 -19.26
CA LYS A 59 5.52 5.64 -18.29
C LYS A 59 6.14 5.77 -16.90
N ASN A 60 5.81 6.85 -16.19
CA ASN A 60 6.19 6.99 -14.80
C ASN A 60 5.61 5.82 -13.97
N LYS A 61 6.33 5.41 -12.92
CA LYS A 61 5.99 4.25 -12.06
C LYS A 61 6.03 2.88 -12.74
N SER A 62 6.39 2.81 -14.02
CA SER A 62 6.53 1.53 -14.72
C SER A 62 7.80 0.80 -14.31
N LYS A 63 7.76 -0.52 -14.44
CA LYS A 63 8.86 -1.43 -14.13
C LYS A 63 9.80 -1.55 -15.33
N VAL A 64 11.10 -1.51 -15.08
CA VAL A 64 12.15 -1.60 -16.11
C VAL A 64 13.29 -2.50 -15.63
N THR A 65 14.05 -3.05 -16.58
CA THR A 65 15.26 -3.81 -16.27
C THR A 65 16.48 -2.99 -16.67
N VAL A 66 17.31 -2.63 -15.71
CA VAL A 66 18.57 -1.89 -15.95
C VAL A 66 19.67 -2.86 -16.28
N LEU A 67 20.23 -2.72 -17.47
CA LEU A 67 21.26 -3.61 -18.01
C LEU A 67 22.66 -3.06 -17.73
N SER A 68 22.82 -1.74 -17.73
CA SER A 68 24.06 -1.07 -17.33
C SER A 68 23.79 0.36 -16.87
N SER A 69 24.74 0.95 -16.15
CA SER A 69 24.67 2.36 -15.76
C SER A 69 26.07 2.98 -15.73
N SER A 70 26.21 4.17 -16.28
CA SER A 70 27.47 4.91 -16.32
C SER A 70 27.20 6.40 -16.56
N LYS A 71 27.96 7.27 -15.89
CA LYS A 71 27.95 8.73 -16.10
C LYS A 71 26.55 9.36 -16.10
N GLY A 72 25.68 8.95 -15.17
CA GLY A 72 24.31 9.49 -15.01
C GLY A 72 23.28 8.94 -16.00
N TRP A 73 23.66 8.00 -16.87
CA TRP A 73 22.77 7.31 -17.78
C TRP A 73 22.66 5.82 -17.45
N SER A 74 21.46 5.28 -17.62
CA SER A 74 21.17 3.86 -17.49
C SER A 74 20.69 3.33 -18.83
N TYR A 75 21.31 2.25 -19.31
CA TYR A 75 20.77 1.46 -20.41
C TYR A 75 19.75 0.48 -19.84
N ILE A 76 18.51 0.59 -20.30
CA ILE A 76 17.38 -0.16 -19.76
C ILE A 76 16.66 -0.94 -20.83
N GLN A 77 15.93 -1.97 -20.40
CA GLN A 77 14.88 -2.62 -21.16
C GLN A 77 13.52 -2.25 -20.56
N ALA A 78 12.65 -1.68 -21.38
CA ALA A 78 11.26 -1.36 -21.06
C ALA A 78 10.35 -2.15 -22.01
N GLY A 79 9.78 -3.25 -21.51
CA GLY A 79 9.05 -4.21 -22.35
C GLY A 79 9.98 -4.83 -23.41
N LYS A 80 9.65 -4.62 -24.69
CA LYS A 80 10.44 -5.11 -25.84
C LYS A 80 11.51 -4.11 -26.32
N SER A 81 11.48 -2.87 -25.84
CA SER A 81 12.41 -1.81 -26.27
C SER A 81 13.61 -1.70 -25.33
N LYS A 82 14.79 -1.42 -25.88
CA LYS A 82 15.99 -1.08 -25.12
C LYS A 82 16.49 0.30 -25.49
N GLY A 83 17.07 1.03 -24.54
CA GLY A 83 17.57 2.38 -24.77
C GLY A 83 18.07 3.05 -23.50
N TYR A 84 18.45 4.31 -23.61
CA TYR A 84 19.06 5.08 -22.52
C TYR A 84 18.08 6.03 -21.86
N VAL A 85 18.14 6.11 -20.54
CA VAL A 85 17.42 7.06 -19.69
C VAL A 85 18.37 7.66 -18.65
N TYR A 86 18.00 8.78 -18.05
CA TYR A 86 18.73 9.29 -16.88
C TYR A 86 18.61 8.34 -15.70
N THR A 87 19.73 8.00 -15.07
CA THR A 87 19.76 7.14 -13.87
C THR A 87 18.96 7.76 -12.72
N SER A 88 18.96 9.09 -12.60
CA SER A 88 18.22 9.83 -11.57
C SER A 88 16.70 9.68 -11.67
N ALA A 89 16.18 9.22 -12.82
CA ALA A 89 14.76 8.94 -13.00
C ALA A 89 14.37 7.52 -12.55
N LEU A 90 15.31 6.73 -12.04
CA LEU A 90 15.09 5.34 -11.64
C LEU A 90 15.20 5.17 -10.13
N SER A 91 14.43 4.24 -9.60
CA SER A 91 14.45 3.87 -8.19
C SER A 91 14.31 2.36 -8.04
N LYS A 92 15.02 1.79 -7.06
CA LYS A 92 14.80 0.40 -6.63
C LYS A 92 13.48 0.24 -5.87
N LYS A 93 12.93 1.32 -5.32
CA LYS A 93 11.67 1.29 -4.58
C LYS A 93 10.51 1.18 -5.56
N ASN A 94 9.80 0.06 -5.49
CA ASN A 94 8.55 -0.10 -6.24
C ASN A 94 7.52 0.96 -5.78
N PRO A 95 7.14 1.91 -6.65
CA PRO A 95 6.17 2.95 -6.30
C PRO A 95 4.75 2.41 -6.14
N ASN A 96 4.49 1.19 -6.62
CA ASN A 96 3.24 0.45 -6.45
C ASN A 96 3.37 -0.65 -5.38
N ALA A 97 4.45 -0.66 -4.59
CA ALA A 97 4.55 -1.59 -3.46
C ALA A 97 3.38 -1.33 -2.51
N VAL A 98 2.55 -2.35 -2.33
CA VAL A 98 1.66 -2.41 -1.17
C VAL A 98 2.58 -2.56 0.04
N PRO A 99 2.50 -1.70 1.07
CA PRO A 99 3.25 -1.88 2.30
C PRO A 99 3.03 -3.31 2.81
N ALA A 100 4.08 -3.93 3.37
CA ALA A 100 3.91 -5.23 4.02
C ALA A 100 2.77 -5.09 5.06
N PRO A 101 1.85 -6.07 5.15
CA PRO A 101 0.83 -6.09 6.17
C PRO A 101 1.41 -5.79 7.55
N THR A 102 1.09 -4.62 8.10
CA THR A 102 1.42 -4.30 9.49
C THR A 102 0.27 -4.74 10.37
N THR A 103 0.60 -5.47 11.41
CA THR A 103 -0.27 -5.78 12.54
C THR A 103 -0.73 -4.48 13.20
N VAL A 104 -2.03 -4.27 13.36
CA VAL A 104 -2.60 -3.11 14.06
C VAL A 104 -3.06 -3.55 15.44
N SER A 105 -2.29 -3.21 16.48
CA SER A 105 -2.56 -3.63 17.86
C SER A 105 -3.44 -2.66 18.66
N GLY A 106 -3.91 -1.58 18.05
CA GLY A 106 -4.76 -0.57 18.69
C GLY A 106 -4.51 0.85 18.18
N GLY A 107 -4.97 1.83 18.93
CA GLY A 107 -4.90 3.25 18.60
C GLY A 107 -5.92 3.68 17.54
N LEU A 108 -6.93 2.88 17.26
CA LEU A 108 -8.01 3.18 16.33
C LEU A 108 -9.06 4.11 16.94
N MET A 109 -9.15 4.23 18.26
CA MET A 109 -10.08 5.19 18.88
C MET A 109 -9.76 6.65 18.50
N PRO A 110 -10.77 7.53 18.38
CA PRO A 110 -10.58 8.97 18.24
C PRO A 110 -9.70 9.55 19.35
N VAL A 111 -8.76 10.45 19.05
CA VAL A 111 -7.96 11.12 20.10
C VAL A 111 -8.79 12.18 20.85
N ASN A 112 -8.45 12.42 22.12
CA ASN A 112 -9.16 13.39 22.96
C ASN A 112 -9.16 14.79 22.33
N GLY A 113 -10.26 15.52 22.46
CA GLY A 113 -10.38 16.90 22.00
C GLY A 113 -10.69 17.06 20.50
N LEU A 114 -10.79 15.97 19.73
CA LEU A 114 -11.24 16.08 18.34
C LEU A 114 -12.69 16.56 18.25
N ILE A 115 -12.96 17.33 17.19
CA ILE A 115 -14.30 17.62 16.70
C ILE A 115 -14.44 16.91 15.36
N LEU A 116 -15.35 15.94 15.28
CA LEU A 116 -15.58 15.09 14.12
C LEU A 116 -16.95 15.38 13.52
N THR A 117 -17.02 15.69 12.23
CA THR A 117 -18.30 15.88 11.54
C THR A 117 -18.52 14.77 10.52
N TYR A 118 -19.68 14.12 10.56
CA TYR A 118 -20.08 13.05 9.65
C TYR A 118 -21.25 13.45 8.76
N SER A 119 -21.29 12.93 7.54
CA SER A 119 -22.41 13.14 6.60
C SER A 119 -22.48 12.03 5.55
N PRO A 120 -23.55 11.22 5.53
CA PRO A 120 -24.66 11.20 6.52
C PRO A 120 -24.18 10.84 7.94
N PRO A 121 -24.98 11.09 8.99
CA PRO A 121 -24.69 10.62 10.35
C PRO A 121 -24.65 9.08 10.44
N PHE A 122 -24.19 8.54 11.58
CA PHE A 122 -24.08 7.09 11.79
C PHE A 122 -25.42 6.37 11.82
N MET A 123 -26.44 7.00 12.41
CA MET A 123 -27.82 6.51 12.48
C MET A 123 -28.69 7.31 11.52
N GLU A 124 -29.92 6.83 11.27
CA GLU A 124 -30.83 7.43 10.30
C GLU A 124 -30.97 8.95 10.47
N GLY A 125 -30.88 9.65 9.33
CA GLY A 125 -30.98 11.10 9.26
C GLY A 125 -30.28 11.64 8.02
N ASP A 126 -30.78 12.77 7.53
CA ASP A 126 -30.12 13.53 6.48
C ASP A 126 -29.17 14.58 7.06
N GLY A 127 -28.21 15.04 6.26
CA GLY A 127 -27.36 16.17 6.62
C GLY A 127 -26.07 15.79 7.36
N LYS A 128 -25.71 16.59 8.36
CA LYS A 128 -24.43 16.51 9.07
C LYS A 128 -24.67 16.38 10.57
N GLU A 129 -23.84 15.60 11.24
CA GLU A 129 -23.77 15.60 12.71
C GLU A 129 -22.33 15.82 13.16
N THR A 130 -22.13 16.67 14.16
CA THR A 130 -20.82 17.01 14.69
C THR A 130 -20.67 16.53 16.13
N PHE A 131 -19.56 15.87 16.43
CA PHE A 131 -19.26 15.31 17.73
C PHE A 131 -18.01 15.93 18.34
N LYS A 132 -18.06 16.25 19.64
CA LYS A 132 -16.88 16.48 20.45
C LYS A 132 -16.41 15.16 21.06
N VAL A 133 -15.12 14.89 20.98
CA VAL A 133 -14.50 13.68 21.53
C VAL A 133 -13.93 13.96 22.92
N LYS A 134 -14.36 13.17 23.90
CA LYS A 134 -13.75 13.13 25.23
C LYS A 134 -13.19 11.73 25.48
N ARG A 135 -11.94 11.59 25.92
CA ARG A 135 -11.40 10.31 26.38
C ARG A 135 -11.44 10.21 27.88
N GLU A 136 -11.85 9.04 28.37
CA GLU A 136 -11.78 8.68 29.79
C GLU A 136 -11.33 7.22 29.90
N GLY A 137 -10.20 6.99 30.56
CA GLY A 137 -9.60 5.66 30.67
C GLY A 137 -9.35 5.00 29.31
N SER A 138 -9.87 3.78 29.14
CA SER A 138 -9.77 2.96 27.92
C SER A 138 -10.83 3.26 26.87
N SER A 139 -11.58 4.36 27.03
CA SER A 139 -12.74 4.70 26.20
C SER A 139 -12.62 6.11 25.59
N ALA A 140 -13.28 6.30 24.45
CA ALA A 140 -13.49 7.61 23.84
C ALA A 140 -14.98 7.81 23.54
N TYR A 141 -15.53 8.94 23.94
CA TYR A 141 -16.96 9.24 23.90
C TYR A 141 -17.22 10.39 22.92
N LEU A 142 -18.27 10.24 22.11
CA LEU A 142 -18.71 11.23 21.12
C LEU A 142 -19.98 11.92 21.59
N TYR A 143 -19.86 13.20 21.92
CA TYR A 143 -20.97 14.04 22.37
C TYR A 143 -21.49 14.85 21.19
N SER A 144 -22.77 14.74 20.89
CA SER A 144 -23.39 15.51 19.80
C SER A 144 -23.34 17.00 20.14
N SER A 145 -22.94 17.83 19.18
CA SER A 145 -22.88 19.29 19.36
C SER A 145 -24.27 19.93 19.32
N ASP A 146 -25.24 19.24 18.73
CA ASP A 146 -26.59 19.75 18.46
C ASP A 146 -27.62 19.25 19.49
N SER A 147 -27.24 18.35 20.42
CA SER A 147 -28.17 17.84 21.42
C SER A 147 -28.40 18.87 22.53
N TYR A 148 -29.58 19.49 22.52
CA TYR A 148 -30.15 20.32 23.59
C TYR A 148 -30.54 19.52 24.86
N SER A 149 -29.89 18.39 25.11
CA SER A 149 -30.13 17.62 26.33
C SER A 149 -29.40 18.29 27.49
N SER A 150 -30.13 18.60 28.56
CA SER A 150 -29.55 19.10 29.82
C SER A 150 -28.61 18.08 30.49
N TYR A 151 -28.63 16.84 30.02
CA TYR A 151 -27.73 15.79 30.43
C TYR A 151 -26.71 15.55 29.31
N ASP A 152 -25.45 15.87 29.60
CA ASP A 152 -24.27 15.68 28.74
C ASP A 152 -24.00 14.17 28.54
N TYR A 153 -24.86 13.50 27.77
CA TYR A 153 -24.73 12.08 27.47
C TYR A 153 -24.06 11.88 26.11
N PRO A 154 -23.02 11.03 26.03
CA PRO A 154 -22.41 10.70 24.76
C PRO A 154 -23.36 9.85 23.91
N LYS A 155 -23.42 10.11 22.61
CA LYS A 155 -24.22 9.29 21.67
C LYS A 155 -23.52 7.98 21.33
N TYR A 156 -22.19 8.03 21.20
CA TYR A 156 -21.39 6.88 20.82
C TYR A 156 -20.18 6.72 21.72
N ALA A 157 -19.73 5.49 21.88
CA ALA A 157 -18.53 5.15 22.62
C ALA A 157 -17.62 4.25 21.79
N TYR A 158 -16.33 4.53 21.89
CA TYR A 158 -15.25 3.68 21.45
C TYR A 158 -14.57 3.09 22.69
N SER A 159 -14.08 1.86 22.59
CA SER A 159 -13.20 1.27 23.60
C SER A 159 -12.11 0.42 22.96
N GLU A 160 -10.93 0.44 23.59
CA GLU A 160 -9.84 -0.50 23.32
C GLU A 160 -9.42 -1.12 24.65
N ARG A 161 -10.00 -2.28 24.97
CA ARG A 161 -9.74 -3.03 26.20
C ARG A 161 -9.85 -4.52 25.93
N ASP A 162 -9.22 -5.32 26.77
CA ASP A 162 -9.35 -6.79 26.75
C ASP A 162 -8.98 -7.44 25.41
N GLY A 163 -8.11 -6.78 24.63
CA GLY A 163 -7.72 -7.26 23.31
C GLY A 163 -8.77 -7.04 22.22
N TYR A 164 -9.71 -6.10 22.40
CA TYR A 164 -10.71 -5.74 21.39
C TYR A 164 -10.75 -4.25 21.14
N PHE A 165 -11.05 -3.87 19.90
CA PHE A 165 -11.55 -2.56 19.54
C PHE A 165 -13.06 -2.64 19.33
N ARG A 166 -13.83 -1.75 19.96
CA ARG A 166 -15.29 -1.67 19.79
C ARG A 166 -15.73 -0.22 19.58
N MET A 167 -16.73 -0.03 18.72
CA MET A 167 -17.49 1.22 18.57
C MET A 167 -18.98 0.91 18.49
N GLY A 168 -19.79 1.62 19.28
CA GLY A 168 -21.22 1.39 19.45
C GLY A 168 -21.99 2.63 19.89
N VAL A 169 -23.30 2.48 20.04
CA VAL A 169 -24.15 3.45 20.75
C VAL A 169 -23.76 3.43 22.23
N SER A 170 -23.57 4.60 22.84
CA SER A 170 -23.20 4.65 24.26
C SER A 170 -24.33 4.14 25.14
N GLU A 171 -23.99 3.50 26.25
CA GLU A 171 -24.96 2.91 27.20
C GLU A 171 -25.93 1.89 26.56
N SER A 172 -25.48 1.23 25.49
CA SER A 172 -26.25 0.20 24.76
C SER A 172 -25.34 -0.98 24.39
N ASP A 173 -25.97 -2.12 24.12
CA ASP A 173 -25.36 -3.31 23.51
C ASP A 173 -25.24 -3.20 21.97
N PHE A 174 -25.79 -2.13 21.37
CA PHE A 174 -25.72 -1.91 19.93
C PHE A 174 -24.30 -1.49 19.50
N THR A 175 -23.63 -2.38 18.78
CA THR A 175 -22.28 -2.17 18.24
C THR A 175 -22.31 -2.02 16.72
N PHE A 176 -21.60 -1.02 16.20
CA PHE A 176 -21.37 -0.89 14.76
C PHE A 176 -20.18 -1.75 14.33
N VAL A 177 -19.12 -1.75 15.15
CA VAL A 177 -17.89 -2.47 14.89
C VAL A 177 -17.33 -3.06 16.17
N GLU A 178 -16.97 -4.33 16.13
CA GLU A 178 -16.17 -4.99 17.16
C GLU A 178 -15.14 -5.90 16.48
N THR A 179 -13.86 -5.73 16.79
CA THR A 179 -12.81 -6.53 16.17
C THR A 179 -11.70 -6.86 17.18
N PRO A 180 -11.20 -8.11 17.19
CA PRO A 180 -10.07 -8.46 18.05
C PRO A 180 -8.81 -7.72 17.60
N LEU A 181 -8.05 -7.27 18.58
CA LEU A 181 -6.71 -6.77 18.45
C LEU A 181 -5.73 -7.88 18.88
N PRO A 182 -4.61 -8.06 18.17
CA PRO A 182 -4.21 -7.27 17.01
C PRO A 182 -4.86 -7.70 15.69
N ILE A 183 -5.08 -6.74 14.80
CA ILE A 183 -5.67 -6.92 13.47
C ILE A 183 -4.56 -7.22 12.44
N LYS A 184 -4.74 -8.26 11.63
CA LYS A 184 -3.81 -8.67 10.57
C LYS A 184 -4.50 -8.67 9.21
N GLN A 185 -3.96 -7.94 8.23
CA GLN A 185 -4.52 -7.95 6.87
C GLN A 185 -4.61 -9.36 6.30
N GLY A 186 -5.73 -9.67 5.64
CA GLY A 186 -6.02 -10.97 5.06
C GLY A 186 -6.57 -12.00 6.05
N SER A 187 -6.55 -11.74 7.35
CA SER A 187 -7.19 -12.64 8.33
C SER A 187 -8.71 -12.43 8.33
N TYR A 188 -9.41 -13.43 8.84
CA TYR A 188 -10.82 -13.33 9.16
C TYR A 188 -11.00 -13.26 10.67
N VAL A 189 -11.99 -12.48 11.10
CA VAL A 189 -12.41 -12.36 12.50
C VAL A 189 -13.90 -12.64 12.61
N THR A 190 -14.33 -13.17 13.74
CA THR A 190 -15.76 -13.33 14.05
C THR A 190 -16.24 -12.08 14.78
N ILE A 191 -17.25 -11.40 14.21
CA ILE A 191 -17.94 -10.28 14.85
C ILE A 191 -19.33 -10.77 15.26
N TYR A 192 -19.71 -10.58 16.51
CA TYR A 192 -21.02 -10.98 17.01
C TYR A 192 -22.00 -9.82 16.85
N GLY A 193 -23.02 -9.98 16.01
CA GLY A 193 -24.19 -9.11 15.99
C GLY A 193 -25.25 -9.59 16.97
N MET A 194 -26.38 -8.86 17.03
CA MET A 194 -27.48 -9.16 17.96
C MET A 194 -28.07 -10.58 17.78
N GLU A 195 -28.22 -11.04 16.53
CA GLU A 195 -28.86 -12.34 16.23
C GLU A 195 -27.92 -13.39 15.65
N SER A 196 -26.76 -12.98 15.12
CA SER A 196 -25.84 -13.89 14.43
C SER A 196 -24.40 -13.40 14.50
N SER A 197 -23.45 -14.31 14.27
CA SER A 197 -22.04 -13.95 14.10
C SER A 197 -21.66 -13.88 12.63
N TYR A 198 -20.78 -12.94 12.30
CA TYR A 198 -20.31 -12.69 10.94
C TYR A 198 -18.82 -12.96 10.85
N LYS A 199 -18.42 -13.69 9.80
CA LYS A 199 -17.01 -13.88 9.45
C LYS A 199 -16.53 -12.72 8.59
N VAL A 200 -15.86 -11.75 9.21
CA VAL A 200 -15.43 -10.49 8.59
C VAL A 200 -13.98 -10.56 8.15
N LEU A 201 -13.70 -10.17 6.91
CA LEU A 201 -12.35 -10.12 6.36
C LEU A 201 -11.68 -8.79 6.75
N ILE A 202 -10.45 -8.86 7.23
CA ILE A 202 -9.56 -7.70 7.31
C ILE A 202 -8.98 -7.44 5.91
N GLU A 203 -9.71 -6.70 5.07
CA GLU A 203 -9.36 -6.47 3.67
C GLU A 203 -8.05 -5.68 3.53
N SER A 204 -7.79 -4.74 4.44
CA SER A 204 -6.61 -3.88 4.41
C SER A 204 -6.21 -3.45 5.81
N THR A 205 -4.91 -3.27 6.03
CA THR A 205 -4.34 -2.43 7.10
C THR A 205 -3.37 -1.36 6.55
N THR A 206 -3.26 -1.26 5.22
CA THR A 206 -2.18 -0.53 4.53
C THR A 206 -2.68 0.44 3.47
N LYS A 207 -3.95 0.33 3.04
CA LYS A 207 -4.53 1.21 2.01
C LYS A 207 -4.56 2.66 2.48
N THR A 208 -4.39 3.55 1.50
CA THR A 208 -4.64 4.97 1.66
C THR A 208 -6.05 5.27 1.16
N ILE A 209 -6.89 5.87 2.00
CA ILE A 209 -8.29 6.18 1.70
C ILE A 209 -8.48 7.69 1.79
N LYS A 210 -9.08 8.26 0.73
CA LYS A 210 -9.54 9.65 0.70
C LYS A 210 -11.02 9.67 1.05
N VAL A 211 -11.39 10.59 1.95
CA VAL A 211 -12.76 10.97 2.30
C VAL A 211 -12.85 12.50 2.24
N LYS A 212 -14.06 13.06 2.41
CA LYS A 212 -14.25 14.51 2.44
C LYS A 212 -13.38 15.24 3.47
N ALA A 213 -13.13 14.64 4.63
CA ALA A 213 -12.26 15.23 5.66
C ALA A 213 -10.75 15.22 5.33
N GLY A 214 -10.31 14.47 4.31
CA GLY A 214 -8.89 14.39 3.96
C GLY A 214 -8.44 13.01 3.48
N THR A 215 -7.14 12.75 3.55
CA THR A 215 -6.53 11.49 3.12
C THR A 215 -5.87 10.79 4.31
N PHE A 216 -6.29 9.55 4.56
CA PHE A 216 -5.81 8.71 5.66
C PHE A 216 -5.00 7.54 5.11
N LYS A 217 -3.83 7.29 5.69
CA LYS A 217 -2.95 6.15 5.34
C LYS A 217 -3.13 5.02 6.35
N ASN A 218 -2.74 3.80 5.98
CA ASN A 218 -2.82 2.62 6.84
C ASN A 218 -4.22 2.37 7.40
N VAL A 219 -5.23 2.54 6.54
CA VAL A 219 -6.62 2.39 6.92
C VAL A 219 -6.94 0.90 7.07
N VAL A 220 -7.50 0.56 8.23
CA VAL A 220 -8.07 -0.76 8.47
C VAL A 220 -9.41 -0.83 7.75
N ILE A 221 -9.58 -1.81 6.88
CA ILE A 221 -10.84 -2.02 6.16
C ILE A 221 -11.38 -3.38 6.55
N LEU A 222 -12.54 -3.37 7.20
CA LEU A 222 -13.31 -4.57 7.52
C LEU A 222 -14.29 -4.80 6.37
N ARG A 223 -14.31 -6.00 5.78
CA ARG A 223 -15.27 -6.39 4.74
C ARG A 223 -16.19 -7.47 5.28
N PHE A 224 -17.47 -7.13 5.42
CA PHE A 224 -18.52 -8.00 5.91
C PHE A 224 -18.95 -9.02 4.84
N PRO A 225 -19.59 -10.14 5.23
CA PRO A 225 -20.05 -11.16 4.30
C PRO A 225 -20.97 -10.64 3.19
N ASN A 226 -21.83 -9.68 3.50
CA ASN A 226 -22.73 -9.04 2.53
C ASN A 226 -21.99 -8.14 1.52
N GLY A 227 -20.69 -7.88 1.73
CA GLY A 227 -19.83 -7.03 0.91
C GLY A 227 -19.68 -5.60 1.42
N ALA A 228 -20.42 -5.21 2.47
CA ALA A 228 -20.29 -3.91 3.12
C ALA A 228 -18.89 -3.73 3.74
N ARG A 229 -18.47 -2.47 3.91
CA ARG A 229 -17.14 -2.15 4.44
C ARG A 229 -17.17 -1.04 5.48
N GLU A 230 -16.39 -1.25 6.52
CA GLU A 230 -16.06 -0.26 7.54
C GLU A 230 -14.60 0.14 7.41
N TYR A 231 -14.34 1.44 7.44
CA TYR A 231 -13.02 2.01 7.23
C TYR A 231 -12.58 2.74 8.50
N LEU A 232 -11.53 2.24 9.16
CA LEU A 232 -11.04 2.76 10.43
C LEU A 232 -9.65 3.39 10.26
N ALA A 233 -9.48 4.61 10.77
CA ALA A 233 -8.20 5.29 10.80
C ALA A 233 -7.68 5.45 12.23
N LYS A 234 -6.36 5.28 12.40
CA LYS A 234 -5.67 5.47 13.67
C LYS A 234 -5.92 6.88 14.21
N GLY A 235 -6.31 6.98 15.48
CA GLY A 235 -6.56 8.22 16.19
C GLY A 235 -7.88 8.91 15.82
N VAL A 236 -8.72 8.29 14.99
CA VAL A 236 -9.96 8.89 14.47
C VAL A 236 -11.17 7.98 14.60
N GLY A 237 -11.01 6.67 14.46
CA GLY A 237 -12.12 5.73 14.44
C GLY A 237 -12.66 5.52 13.03
N ILE A 238 -13.98 5.37 12.90
CA ILE A 238 -14.64 5.19 11.60
C ILE A 238 -14.47 6.47 10.77
N ILE A 239 -13.97 6.35 9.55
CA ILE A 239 -13.87 7.47 8.60
C ILE A 239 -14.89 7.37 7.47
N LYS A 240 -15.43 6.17 7.23
CA LYS A 240 -16.39 5.87 6.17
C LYS A 240 -17.03 4.50 6.42
N SER A 241 -18.26 4.34 5.99
CA SER A 241 -18.99 3.06 5.93
C SER A 241 -19.69 2.94 4.58
N THR A 242 -19.64 1.78 3.93
CA THR A 242 -20.26 1.58 2.61
C THR A 242 -21.00 0.27 2.50
N ASP A 243 -22.03 0.21 1.66
CA ASP A 243 -22.63 -1.04 1.21
C ASP A 243 -21.69 -1.84 0.28
N ASN A 244 -22.20 -2.94 -0.27
CA ASN A 244 -21.46 -3.81 -1.19
C ASN A 244 -21.24 -3.24 -2.59
N LYS A 245 -21.99 -2.22 -2.98
CA LYS A 245 -21.85 -1.46 -4.23
C LYS A 245 -21.01 -0.19 -4.05
N GLY A 246 -20.57 0.10 -2.82
CA GLY A 246 -19.81 1.30 -2.48
C GLY A 246 -20.67 2.54 -2.21
N LYS A 247 -22.00 2.41 -2.09
CA LYS A 247 -22.87 3.49 -1.60
C LYS A 247 -22.46 3.83 -0.18
N ILE A 248 -22.25 5.12 0.09
CA ILE A 248 -21.85 5.62 1.41
C ILE A 248 -23.06 5.66 2.33
N TYR A 249 -22.92 5.06 3.53
CA TYR A 249 -23.88 5.21 4.62
C TYR A 249 -23.47 6.35 5.56
N THR A 250 -22.19 6.41 5.92
CA THR A 250 -21.62 7.55 6.65
C THR A 250 -20.22 7.84 6.13
N GLU A 251 -19.82 9.10 6.16
CA GLU A 251 -18.48 9.55 5.79
C GLU A 251 -18.06 10.70 6.69
N LEU A 252 -16.82 10.64 7.17
CA LEU A 252 -16.19 11.73 7.90
C LEU A 252 -15.89 12.89 6.93
N VAL A 253 -16.51 14.03 7.19
CA VAL A 253 -16.43 15.21 6.32
C VAL A 253 -15.58 16.33 6.89
N ALA A 254 -15.33 16.36 8.20
CA ALA A 254 -14.35 17.26 8.81
C ALA A 254 -13.73 16.66 10.07
N VAL A 255 -12.46 16.99 10.30
CA VAL A 255 -11.73 16.76 11.56
C VAL A 255 -11.13 18.09 11.98
N LYS A 256 -11.43 18.53 13.21
CA LYS A 256 -10.83 19.73 13.81
C LYS A 256 -10.32 19.40 15.21
N GLN A 257 -9.38 20.20 15.72
CA GLN A 257 -9.07 20.21 17.14
C GLN A 257 -10.03 21.16 17.85
N GLY A 258 -10.62 20.70 18.96
CA GLY A 258 -11.34 21.55 19.89
C GLY A 258 -10.38 22.55 20.53
N LYS A 259 -10.89 23.75 20.81
CA LYS A 259 -10.19 24.74 21.63
C LYS A 259 -10.42 24.44 23.10
#